data_AF-R9MUU0-F1
#
_entry.id   AF-R9MUU0-F1
#
_cell.length_a   1.000
_cell.length_b   1.000
_cell.length_c   1.000
_cell.angle_alpha   90.00
_cell.angle_beta   90.00
_cell.angle_gamma   90.00
#
_symmetry.space_group_name_H-M   'P 1'
#
loop_
_entity.id
_entity.type
_entity.pdbx_description
1 polymer ?
#
loop_
_entity_poly.entity_id
_entity_poly.type
_entity_poly.pdbx_seq_one_letter_code
_entity_poly.pdbx_strand_id
1 'polypeptide(L)' 'MDIENLHSGQEFKELPDTYTIFIIEKDFYNQGEAVYPIERINLATGKFFEDGEHILYVARAEKSA' A
#
# COMPACT_ATOMS: atom_id res chain seq x y z
N MET A 1 4.25 -4.94 -11.44
CA MET A 1 4.66 -5.94 -12.46
C MET A 1 6.04 -6.38 -12.06
N ASP A 2 6.25 -7.67 -11.89
CA ASP A 2 7.54 -8.19 -11.42
C ASP A 2 8.63 -7.87 -12.45
N ILE A 3 9.74 -7.29 -12.00
CA ILE A 3 10.86 -6.91 -12.87
C ILE A 3 11.43 -8.15 -13.58
N GLU A 4 11.31 -9.32 -12.96
CA GLU A 4 11.81 -10.58 -13.52
C GLU A 4 11.00 -11.09 -14.72
N ASN A 5 9.83 -10.50 -15.02
CA ASN A 5 8.98 -10.88 -16.15
C ASN A 5 8.97 -9.86 -17.30
N LEU A 6 9.92 -8.91 -17.33
CA LEU A 6 10.07 -7.98 -18.46
C LEU A 6 10.76 -8.66 -19.64
N HIS A 7 10.07 -8.76 -20.78
CA HIS A 7 10.69 -9.17 -22.03
C HIS A 7 11.52 -8.01 -22.62
N SER A 8 12.70 -8.34 -23.18
CA SER A 8 13.61 -7.37 -23.81
C SER A 8 12.87 -6.49 -24.83
N GLY A 9 12.90 -5.17 -24.62
CA GLY A 9 12.29 -4.18 -25.51
C GLY A 9 10.86 -3.75 -25.14
N GLN A 10 10.33 -4.20 -24.00
CA GLN A 10 9.08 -3.67 -23.47
C GLN A 10 9.28 -2.24 -22.96
N GLU A 11 8.54 -1.28 -23.53
CA GLU A 11 8.46 0.09 -23.03
C GLU A 11 8.05 0.08 -21.56
N PHE A 12 8.75 0.87 -20.73
CA PHE A 12 8.49 1.08 -19.29
C PHE A 12 7.19 1.89 -19.10
N LYS A 13 6.09 1.47 -19.75
CA LYS A 13 4.79 2.11 -19.60
C LYS A 13 4.27 1.76 -18.22
N GLU A 14 4.17 2.81 -17.39
CA GLU A 14 3.50 2.89 -16.10
C GLU A 14 3.69 1.62 -15.26
N LEU A 15 4.67 1.67 -14.36
CA LEU A 15 4.79 0.67 -13.29
C LEU A 15 3.41 0.47 -12.69
N PRO A 16 2.79 -0.72 -12.82
CA PRO A 16 1.44 -0.89 -12.35
C PRO A 16 1.45 -0.84 -10.84
N ASP A 17 0.40 -0.24 -10.29
CA ASP A 17 0.24 -0.06 -8.86
C ASP A 17 0.52 -1.36 -8.11
N THR A 18 1.36 -1.27 -7.10
CA THR A 18 1.81 -2.42 -6.30
C THR A 18 1.34 -2.24 -4.86
N TYR A 19 0.66 -3.25 -4.33
CA TYR A 19 0.07 -3.21 -2.99
C TYR A 19 0.80 -4.17 -2.06
N THR A 20 1.33 -3.64 -0.96
CA THR A 20 1.78 -4.46 0.18
C THR A 20 0.68 -4.48 1.23
N ILE A 21 0.14 -5.67 1.50
CA ILE A 21 -0.99 -5.85 2.41
C ILE A 21 -0.53 -6.56 3.67
N PHE A 22 -0.64 -5.88 4.81
CA PHE A 22 -0.42 -6.47 6.14
C PHE A 22 -1.76 -6.88 6.73
N ILE A 23 -1.94 -8.17 6.99
CA ILE A 23 -3.10 -8.69 7.70
C ILE A 23 -2.74 -8.73 9.19
N ILE A 24 -3.48 -7.96 9.99
CA ILE A 24 -3.25 -7.84 11.43
C ILE A 24 -4.44 -8.37 12.21
N GLU A 25 -4.18 -9.03 13.34
CA GLU A 25 -5.23 -9.66 14.15
C GLU A 25 -6.16 -8.63 14.81
N LYS A 26 -5.62 -7.48 15.21
CA LYS A 26 -6.31 -6.44 15.96
C LYS A 26 -6.19 -5.11 15.25
N ASP A 27 -7.17 -4.24 15.48
CA ASP A 27 -7.08 -2.86 15.07
C ASP A 27 -5.98 -2.12 15.87
N PHE A 28 -4.78 -2.06 15.28
CA PHE A 28 -3.62 -1.42 15.90
C PHE A 28 -3.84 0.08 16.19
N TYR A 29 -4.61 0.76 15.33
CA TYR A 29 -4.87 2.20 15.46
C TYR A 29 -6.04 2.52 16.38
N ASN A 30 -6.84 1.50 16.76
CA ASN A 30 -8.05 1.63 17.59
C ASN A 30 -9.01 2.70 17.05
N GLN A 31 -9.11 2.85 15.73
CA GLN A 31 -10.03 3.78 15.08
C GLN A 31 -11.31 3.09 14.58
N GLY A 32 -11.40 1.76 14.71
CA GLY A 32 -12.55 0.97 14.27
C GLY A 32 -12.60 0.70 12.76
N GLU A 33 -11.54 1.02 12.01
CA GLU A 33 -11.51 0.80 10.57
C GLU A 33 -11.02 -0.60 10.23
N ALA A 34 -11.63 -1.21 9.20
CA ALA A 34 -11.21 -2.53 8.71
C ALA A 34 -9.96 -2.44 7.81
N VAL A 35 -9.74 -1.30 7.15
CA VAL A 35 -8.64 -1.09 6.22
C VAL A 35 -8.04 0.29 6.44
N TYR A 36 -6.73 0.32 6.63
CA TYR A 36 -5.94 1.54 6.75
C TYR A 36 -4.98 1.68 5.57
N PRO A 37 -5.22 2.64 4.66
CA PRO A 37 -4.24 3.01 3.65
C PRO A 37 -3.08 3.78 4.28
N ILE A 38 -1.85 3.34 4.00
CA ILE A 38 -0.62 3.94 4.49
C ILE A 38 0.20 4.39 3.27
N GLU A 39 0.50 5.68 3.23
CA GLU A 39 1.26 6.31 2.15
C GLU A 39 2.58 6.87 2.64
N ARG A 40 3.58 6.91 1.75
CA ARG A 40 4.91 7.42 2.07
C ARG A 40 5.04 8.88 1.67
N ILE A 41 5.48 9.69 2.64
CA ILE A 41 5.74 11.12 2.44
C ILE A 41 7.24 11.41 2.59
N ASN A 42 7.75 12.27 1.72
CA ASN A 42 9.03 12.91 1.93
C ASN A 42 8.84 14.04 2.95
N LEU A 43 9.40 13.88 4.15
CA LEU A 43 9.22 14.84 5.24
C LEU A 43 9.84 16.22 4.97
N ALA A 44 10.88 16.30 4.14
CA ALA A 44 11.51 17.58 3.81
C ALA A 44 10.64 18.41 2.85
N THR A 45 9.91 17.75 1.93
CA THR A 45 9.07 18.43 0.92
C THR A 45 7.58 18.39 1.24
N GLY A 46 7.16 17.52 2.16
CA GLY A 46 5.76 17.23 2.46
C GLY A 46 5.01 16.51 1.34
N LYS A 47 5.70 16.03 0.30
CA LYS A 47 5.09 15.41 -0.87
C LYS A 47 5.07 13.88 -0.77
N PHE A 48 4.05 13.28 -1.37
CA PHE A 48 4.03 11.84 -1.61
C PHE A 48 5.11 11.42 -2.60
N PHE A 49 5.48 10.14 -2.56
CA PHE A 49 6.45 9.57 -3.51
C PHE A 49 5.86 9.41 -4.92
N GLU A 50 4.53 9.26 -5.05
CA GLU A 50 3.80 9.12 -6.34
C GLU A 50 4.40 8.05 -7.27
N ASP A 51 4.89 6.94 -6.70
CA ASP A 51 5.63 5.88 -7.39
C ASP A 51 4.80 4.62 -7.65
N GLY A 52 3.49 4.67 -7.40
CA GLY A 52 2.56 3.56 -7.59
C GLY A 52 2.65 2.47 -6.52
N GLU A 53 3.46 2.62 -5.47
CA GLU A 53 3.46 1.67 -4.36
C GLU A 53 2.52 2.13 -3.24
N HIS A 54 1.65 1.23 -2.80
CA HIS A 54 0.65 1.46 -1.77
C HIS A 54 0.78 0.42 -0.66
N ILE A 55 0.51 0.82 0.58
CA ILE A 55 0.51 -0.09 1.73
C ILE A 55 -0.90 -0.12 2.34
N LEU A 56 -1.43 -1.30 2.60
CA LEU A 56 -2.71 -1.48 3.30
C LEU A 56 -2.51 -2.30 4.56
N TYR A 57 -3.05 -1.82 5.68
CA TYR A 57 -3.21 -2.62 6.89
C TYR A 57 -4.66 -3.05 6.98
N VAL A 58 -4.89 -4.36 6.97
CA VAL A 58 -6.23 -4.94 7.04
C VAL A 58 -6.38 -5.58 8.42
N ALA A 59 -7.21 -4.97 9.25
CA ALA A 59 -7.56 -5.49 10.56
C ALA A 59 -8.77 -6.41 10.46
N ARG A 60 -8.87 -7.36 11.39
CA ARG A 60 -10.15 -8.04 11.62
C ARG A 60 -11.18 -6.98 12.02
N ALA A 61 -12.26 -6.87 11.26
CA ALA A 61 -13.40 -6.05 11.64
C ALA A 61 -13.97 -6.60 12.96
N GLU A 62 -13.70 -5.92 14.07
CA GLU A 62 -14.37 -6.21 15.33
C GLU A 62 -15.74 -5.54 15.28
N LYS A 63 -16.81 -6.35 15.15
CA LYS A 63 -18.16 -5.83 15.35
C LYS A 63 -18.28 -5.44 16.82
N SER A 64 -18.46 -4.15 17.08
CA SER A 64 -18.94 -3.66 18.37
C SER A 64 -20.19 -4.47 18.75
N ALA A 65 -20.12 -5.20 19.86
CA ALA A 65 -21.24 -5.94 20.42
C ALA A 65 -22.24 -5.00 21.09
#